data_AF-A0A132A3G8-F1
#
_entry.id   AF-A0A132A3G8-F1
#
_cell.length_a   1.000
_cell.length_b   1.000
_cell.length_c   1.000
_cell.angle_alpha   90.00
_cell.angle_beta   90.00
_cell.angle_gamma   90.00
#
_symmetry.space_group_name_H-M   'P 1'
#
loop_
_entity.id
_entity.type
_entity.pdbx_description
1 polymer ?
#
loop_
_entity_poly.entity_id
_entity_poly.type
_entity_poly.pdbx_seq_one_letter_code
_entity_poly.pdbx_strand_id
1 'polypeptide(L)' 'MGSDCFQVDKDKISFFLTERASSAIVFVIGGGNYIEYQNLVEYCKTKSKSSPKRIIYGTTELMNANRFLQQLRMLGNEMV' A
#
# COMPACT_ATOMS: atom_id res chain seq x y z
N MET A 1 -13.78 11.70 25.04
CA MET A 1 -14.74 11.16 24.04
C MET A 1 -13.99 11.11 22.71
N GLY A 2 -12.96 10.30 22.55
CA GLY A 2 -13.02 8.82 22.52
C GLY A 2 -12.62 8.42 21.10
N SER A 3 -11.38 8.74 20.71
CA SER A 3 -10.80 8.33 19.42
C SER A 3 -10.17 6.95 19.63
N ASP A 4 -11.03 5.94 19.71
CA ASP A 4 -10.58 4.56 19.81
C ASP A 4 -10.18 4.03 18.43
N CYS A 5 -8.96 3.53 18.38
CA CYS A 5 -8.41 2.74 17.29
C CYS A 5 -9.26 1.48 17.05
N PHE A 6 -9.51 1.11 15.79
CA PHE A 6 -9.73 -0.28 15.42
C PHE A 6 -8.64 -0.77 14.47
N GLN A 7 -7.86 -1.69 15.01
CA GLN A 7 -6.84 -2.56 14.43
C GLN A 7 -7.56 -3.82 13.87
N VAL A 8 -7.12 -4.51 12.80
CA VAL A 8 -6.35 -5.80 12.80
C VAL A 8 -6.33 -6.32 11.33
N ASP A 9 -5.16 -6.49 10.69
CA ASP A 9 -4.38 -7.74 10.38
C ASP A 9 -5.08 -8.72 9.40
N LYS A 10 -4.52 -9.08 8.23
CA LYS A 10 -3.21 -9.75 7.99
C LYS A 10 -2.61 -9.38 6.62
N ASP A 11 -1.28 -9.30 6.56
CA ASP A 11 -0.42 -9.23 5.36
C ASP A 11 -0.10 -7.87 4.71
N LYS A 12 0.25 -6.92 5.60
CA LYS A 12 1.40 -6.01 5.47
C LYS A 12 1.38 -4.96 4.35
N ILE A 13 0.62 -3.87 4.56
CA ILE A 13 1.14 -2.51 4.31
C ILE A 13 0.44 -1.56 5.28
N SER A 14 1.20 -0.93 6.17
CA SER A 14 0.66 0.12 7.04
C SER A 14 0.30 1.33 6.19
N PHE A 15 -0.98 1.69 6.16
CA PHE A 15 -1.47 2.76 5.33
C PHE A 15 -2.31 3.70 6.17
N PHE A 16 -1.70 4.79 6.62
CA PHE A 16 -2.35 5.81 7.43
C PHE A 16 -3.33 6.63 6.58
N LEU A 17 -4.56 6.13 6.39
CA LEU A 17 -5.66 6.95 5.89
C LEU A 17 -6.46 7.42 7.09
N THR A 18 -6.37 8.71 7.40
CA THR A 18 -7.31 9.33 8.36
C THR A 18 -8.73 9.13 7.84
N GLU A 19 -9.64 8.62 8.67
CA GLU A 19 -11.01 8.24 8.26
C GLU A 19 -11.79 9.40 7.61
N ARG A 20 -11.41 10.66 7.90
CA ARG A 20 -12.06 11.86 7.36
C ARG A 20 -11.53 12.37 6.02
N ALA A 21 -10.43 11.85 5.49
CA ALA A 21 -9.89 12.37 4.22
C ALA A 21 -10.68 11.80 3.04
N SER A 22 -11.27 12.67 2.21
CA SER A 22 -11.95 12.27 0.96
C SER A 22 -10.96 11.91 -0.15
N SER A 23 -9.72 12.40 -0.04
CA SER A 23 -8.63 12.17 -1.01
C SER A 23 -7.32 11.88 -0.29
N ALA A 24 -6.52 10.96 -0.83
CA ALA A 24 -5.18 10.66 -0.32
C ALA A 24 -4.22 10.28 -1.45
N ILE A 25 -2.95 10.62 -1.28
CA ILE A 25 -1.85 10.22 -2.17
C ILE A 25 -0.92 9.32 -1.38
N VAL A 26 -0.44 8.29 -2.05
CA VAL A 26 0.35 7.24 -1.46
C VAL A 26 1.57 7.07 -2.33
N PHE A 27 2.73 7.18 -1.71
CA PHE A 27 3.98 6.95 -2.41
C PHE A 27 4.80 5.90 -1.67
N VAL A 28 4.98 4.73 -2.29
CA VAL A 28 5.83 3.66 -1.78
C VAL A 28 7.27 3.86 -2.28
N ILE A 29 8.23 3.83 -1.35
CA ILE A 29 9.65 3.94 -1.66
C ILE A 29 10.28 2.54 -1.60
N GLY A 30 11.06 2.17 -2.61
CA GLY A 30 11.81 0.90 -2.63
C GLY A 30 11.11 -0.27 -3.33
N GLY A 31 9.95 -0.05 -3.94
CA GLY A 31 9.27 -1.05 -4.77
C GLY A 31 7.82 -1.29 -4.37
N GLY A 32 6.91 -0.99 -5.27
CA GLY A 32 5.48 -1.20 -5.09
C GLY A 32 4.99 -2.42 -5.86
N ASN A 33 3.98 -3.11 -5.32
CA ASN A 33 3.45 -4.34 -5.88
C ASN A 33 2.02 -4.15 -6.41
N TYR A 34 1.70 -4.84 -7.50
CA TYR A 34 0.36 -4.84 -8.11
C TYR A 34 -0.75 -5.28 -7.16
N ILE A 35 -0.44 -6.19 -6.22
CA ILE A 35 -1.42 -6.65 -5.22
C ILE A 35 -1.84 -5.48 -4.31
N GLU A 36 -0.92 -4.59 -3.98
CA GLU A 36 -1.19 -3.42 -3.13
C GLU A 36 -2.17 -2.45 -3.82
N TYR A 37 -1.91 -2.19 -5.11
CA TYR A 37 -2.80 -1.40 -5.94
C TYR A 37 -4.21 -2.02 -6.01
N GLN A 38 -4.31 -3.34 -6.23
CA GLN A 38 -5.61 -4.03 -6.27
C GLN A 38 -6.36 -3.90 -4.95
N ASN A 39 -5.67 -4.08 -3.81
CA ASN A 39 -6.27 -3.91 -2.49
C ASN A 39 -6.84 -2.49 -2.30
N LEU A 40 -6.12 -1.46 -2.75
CA LEU A 40 -6.59 -0.06 -2.68
C LEU A 40 -7.78 0.21 -3.61
N VAL A 41 -7.79 -0.38 -4.81
CA VAL A 41 -8.93 -0.28 -5.74
C VAL A 41 -10.17 -0.94 -5.16
N GLU A 42 -10.02 -2.13 -4.58
CA GLU A 42 -11.11 -2.84 -3.91
C GLU A 42 -11.62 -2.04 -2.71
N TYR A 43 -10.72 -1.50 -1.89
CA TYR A 43 -11.07 -0.62 -0.78
C TYR A 43 -11.92 0.59 -1.22
N CYS A 44 -11.50 1.27 -2.29
CA CYS A 44 -12.25 2.42 -2.83
C CYS A 44 -13.64 2.01 -3.33
N LYS A 45 -13.77 0.86 -4.00
CA LYS A 45 -15.05 0.34 -4.49
C LYS A 45 -16.01 0.04 -3.33
N THR A 46 -15.53 -0.61 -2.28
CA THR A 46 -16.37 -1.03 -1.13
C THR A 46 -16.88 0.16 -0.32
N LYS A 47 -16.05 1.21 -0.16
CA LYS A 47 -16.43 2.43 0.60
C LYS A 47 -17.17 3.50 -0.23
N SER A 48 -17.19 3.36 -1.56
CA SER A 48 -17.82 4.34 -2.48
C SER A 48 -19.32 4.57 -2.21
N LYS A 49 -20.02 3.59 -1.63
CA LYS A 49 -21.47 3.68 -1.37
C LYS A 49 -21.86 4.68 -0.27
N SER A 50 -20.99 4.94 0.70
CA SER A 50 -21.27 5.83 1.84
C SER A 50 -20.37 7.07 1.86
N SER A 51 -19.15 6.97 1.34
CA SER A 51 -18.20 8.08 1.24
C SER A 51 -17.20 7.80 0.13
N PRO A 52 -17.33 8.40 -1.06
CA PRO A 52 -16.36 8.19 -2.14
C PRO A 52 -14.97 8.64 -1.71
N LYS A 53 -14.01 7.71 -1.71
CA LYS A 53 -12.60 7.94 -1.40
C LYS A 53 -11.80 7.95 -2.70
N ARG A 54 -10.97 8.97 -2.90
CA ARG A 54 -10.03 9.08 -4.02
C ARG A 54 -8.61 8.78 -3.54
N ILE A 55 -8.09 7.61 -3.87
CA ILE A 55 -6.72 7.23 -3.51
C ILE A 55 -5.87 7.21 -4.79
N ILE A 56 -4.75 7.92 -4.76
CA ILE A 56 -3.72 7.88 -5.81
C ILE A 56 -2.56 7.05 -5.28
N TYR A 57 -2.29 5.92 -5.92
CA TYR A 57 -1.16 5.07 -5.61
C TYR A 57 0.00 5.37 -6.56
N GLY A 58 1.17 5.61 -5.97
CA GLY A 58 2.44 5.78 -6.66
C GLY A 58 3.51 4.98 -5.95
N THR A 59 4.53 4.59 -6.71
CA THR A 59 5.72 3.94 -6.18
C THR A 59 6.93 4.35 -6.99
N THR A 60 8.11 4.18 -6.41
CA THR A 60 9.39 4.42 -7.11
C THR A 60 9.58 3.44 -8.28
N GLU A 61 9.19 2.18 -8.11
CA GLU A 61 9.26 1.15 -9.15
C GLU A 61 8.12 0.14 -8.93
N LEU A 62 7.40 -0.23 -10.00
CA LEU A 62 6.40 -1.31 -9.95
C LEU A 62 7.11 -2.64 -10.19
N MET A 63 7.15 -3.48 -9.16
CA MET A 63 7.88 -4.74 -9.17
C MET A 63 6.98 -5.95 -8.89
N ASN A 64 7.35 -7.09 -9.46
CA ASN A 64 6.80 -8.39 -9.11
C ASN A 64 7.75 -9.12 -8.15
N ALA A 65 7.27 -10.22 -7.57
CA ALA A 65 8.04 -11.00 -6.60
C ALA A 65 9.40 -11.47 -7.15
N ASN A 66 9.47 -11.87 -8.42
CA ASN A 66 10.72 -12.35 -9.03
C ASN A 66 11.78 -11.25 -9.14
N ARG A 67 11.39 -10.03 -9.54
CA ARG A 67 12.29 -8.88 -9.62
C ARG A 67 12.80 -8.46 -8.25
N PHE A 68 11.92 -8.47 -7.24
CA PHE A 68 12.30 -8.18 -5.87
C PHE A 68 13.33 -9.20 -5.34
N LEU A 69 13.09 -10.50 -5.55
CA LEU A 69 14.05 -11.54 -5.16
C LEU A 69 15.39 -11.41 -5.90
N GLN A 70 15.38 -10.97 -7.17
CA GLN A 70 16.61 -10.71 -7.92
C GLN A 70 17.41 -9.56 -7.31
N GLN A 71 16.75 -8.46 -6.94
CA GLN A 71 17.40 -7.32 -6.26
C GLN A 71 17.98 -7.74 -4.90
N LEU A 72 17.24 -8.54 -4.12
CA LEU A 72 17.74 -9.09 -2.86
C LEU A 72 18.95 -10.01 -3.05
N ARG A 73 18.95 -10.83 -4.10
CA ARG A 73 20.09 -11.69 -4.44
C ARG A 73 21.32 -10.87 -4.83
N MET A 74 21.14 -9.81 -5.62
CA MET A 74 22.23 -8.91 -6.00
C MET A 74 22.84 -8.25 -4.76
N LEU A 75 22.00 -7.71 -3.88
CA LEU A 75 22.44 -7.11 -2.62
C LEU A 75 23.19 -8.12 -1.72
N GLY A 76 22.69 -9.36 -1.65
CA GLY A 76 23.34 -10.43 -0.90
C GLY A 76 24.72 -10.82 -1.45
N ASN A 77 24.90 -10.76 -2.77
CA ASN A 77 26.20 -11.01 -3.41
C ASN A 77 27.19 -9.85 -3.23
N GLU A 78 26.72 -8.61 -3.12
CA GLU A 78 27.57 -7.44 -2.88
C GLU A 78 28.08 -7.35 -1.43
N MET A 79 27.41 -8.02 -0.49
CA MET A 79 27.80 -8.07 0.92
C MET A 79 28.80 -9.19 1.25
N VAL A 80 29.18 -10.03 0.29
CA VAL A 80 30.17 -11.11 0.42
C VAL A 80 31.46 -10.73 -0.29
#